data_AF-A0A6D2HNI8-F1
#
_entry.id   AF-A0A6D2HNI8-F1
#
_cell.length_a   1.000
_cell.length_b   1.000
_cell.length_c   1.000
_cell.angle_alpha   90.00
_cell.angle_beta   90.00
_cell.angle_gamma   90.00
#
_symmetry.space_group_name_H-M   'P 1'
#
loop_
_entity.id
_entity.type
_entity.pdbx_description
1 polymer ?
#
loop_
_entity_poly.entity_id
_entity_poly.type
_entity_poly.pdbx_seq_one_letter_code
_entity_poly.pdbx_strand_id
1 'polypeptide(L)'
;MEDDESDLDIMLLMLDNIARASTKSANQIERPVRRPITDIGYDYIQKALAEEHEHFRSLYRMYPESFEKLCVLIRMKTCLRDTRHICVEEMVATFLLTVG
;
A
#
# COMPACT_ATOMS: atom_id res chain seq x y z
N MET A 1 8.57 -56.03 24.42
CA MET A 1 7.44 -55.39 23.74
C MET A 1 7.20 -54.08 24.46
N GLU A 2 8.02 -53.06 24.17
CA GLU A 2 7.96 -51.74 24.84
C GLU A 2 8.17 -50.58 23.83
N ASP A 3 8.28 -50.85 22.52
CA ASP A 3 8.56 -49.82 21.51
C ASP A 3 7.29 -49.09 21.01
N ASP A 4 6.09 -49.67 21.20
CA ASP A 4 4.84 -49.17 20.62
C ASP A 4 4.26 -47.91 21.33
N GLU A 5 4.64 -47.67 22.59
CA GLU A 5 4.15 -46.51 23.37
C GLU A 5 4.81 -45.20 22.90
N SER A 6 6.09 -45.27 22.53
CA SER A 6 6.84 -44.11 22.01
C SER A 6 6.32 -43.63 20.65
N ASP A 7 5.87 -44.56 19.80
CA ASP A 7 5.30 -44.24 18.49
C ASP A 7 3.94 -43.55 18.63
N LEU A 8 3.14 -43.94 19.62
CA LEU A 8 1.87 -43.30 19.92
C LEU A 8 2.06 -41.84 20.38
N ASP A 9 3.07 -41.59 21.22
CA ASP A 9 3.42 -40.24 21.67
C ASP A 9 3.92 -39.35 20.54
N ILE A 10 4.73 -39.92 19.63
CA ILE A 10 5.19 -39.22 18.42
C ILE A 10 4.01 -38.88 17.51
N MET A 11 3.08 -39.81 17.31
CA MET A 11 1.87 -39.57 16.52
C MET A 11 0.98 -38.48 17.15
N LEU A 12 0.85 -38.46 18.47
CA LEU A 12 0.07 -37.45 19.19
C LEU A 12 0.69 -36.06 19.06
N LEU A 13 2.02 -35.96 19.16
CA LEU A 13 2.76 -34.70 18.95
C LEU A 13 2.61 -34.18 17.50
N MET A 14 2.64 -35.06 16.51
CA MET A 14 2.42 -34.70 15.10
C MET A 14 1.00 -34.15 14.90
N LEU A 15 -0.01 -34.78 15.50
CA LEU A 15 -1.41 -34.36 15.42
C LEU A 15 -1.65 -32.98 16.06
N ASP A 16 -1.08 -32.71 17.24
CA ASP A 16 -1.19 -31.39 17.89
C ASP A 16 -0.52 -30.30 17.04
N ASN A 17 0.65 -30.58 16.46
CA ASN A 17 1.33 -29.65 15.57
C ASN A 17 0.52 -29.35 14.30
N ILE A 18 -0.11 -30.36 13.70
CA ILE A 18 -1.00 -30.19 12.55
C ILE A 18 -2.23 -29.36 12.94
N ALA A 19 -2.89 -29.68 14.05
CA ALA A 19 -4.05 -28.93 14.53
C ALA A 19 -3.71 -27.45 14.83
N ARG A 20 -2.54 -27.18 15.42
CA ARG A 20 -2.02 -25.82 15.65
C ARG A 20 -1.69 -25.10 14.35
N ALA A 21 -1.13 -25.78 13.35
CA ALA A 21 -0.86 -25.21 12.04
C ALA A 21 -2.15 -24.85 11.29
N SER A 22 -3.16 -25.74 11.32
CA SER A 22 -4.47 -25.53 10.69
C SER A 22 -5.23 -24.35 11.29
N THR A 23 -5.21 -24.21 12.62
CA THR A 23 -5.85 -23.06 13.32
C THR A 23 -5.12 -21.74 13.05
N LYS A 24 -3.79 -21.76 12.88
CA LYS A 24 -3.00 -20.58 12.51
C LYS A 24 -3.31 -20.11 11.07
N SER A 25 -3.66 -21.03 10.18
CA SER A 25 -4.10 -20.73 8.82
C SER A 25 -5.50 -20.12 8.76
N ALA A 26 -6.40 -20.51 9.66
CA ALA A 26 -7.78 -19.98 9.70
C ALA A 26 -7.85 -18.50 10.11
N ASN A 27 -6.85 -18.00 10.84
CA ASN A 27 -6.73 -16.60 11.26
C ASN A 27 -5.80 -15.77 10.34
N GLN A 28 -5.42 -16.30 9.18
CA GLN A 28 -4.58 -15.56 8.25
C GLN A 28 -5.42 -14.56 7.47
N ILE A 29 -5.29 -13.27 7.81
CA ILE A 29 -5.85 -12.18 7.00
C ILE A 29 -5.26 -12.33 5.59
N GLU A 30 -6.12 -12.56 4.59
CA GLU A 30 -5.72 -12.56 3.19
C GLU A 30 -5.01 -11.24 2.90
N ARG A 31 -3.71 -11.31 2.67
CA ARG A 31 -2.96 -10.14 2.27
C ARG A 31 -3.27 -9.91 0.80
N PRO A 32 -3.83 -8.75 0.41
CA PRO A 32 -4.06 -8.46 -0.99
C PRO A 32 -2.76 -8.65 -1.77
N VAL A 33 -2.90 -9.25 -2.95
CA VAL A 33 -1.78 -9.48 -3.88
C VAL A 33 -0.97 -8.19 -3.98
N ARG A 34 0.33 -8.27 -3.65
CA ARG A 34 1.20 -7.10 -3.71
C ARG A 34 1.23 -6.62 -5.16
N ARG A 35 0.64 -5.44 -5.39
CA ARG A 35 0.72 -4.78 -6.69
C ARG A 35 2.19 -4.47 -7.00
N PRO A 36 2.63 -4.62 -8.27
CA PRO A 36 3.93 -4.14 -8.68
C PRO A 36 4.05 -2.64 -8.39
N ILE A 37 5.24 -2.19 -8.01
CA ILE A 37 5.56 -0.77 -7.91
C ILE A 37 5.64 -0.24 -9.34
N THR A 38 4.87 0.80 -9.64
CA THR A 38 4.82 1.42 -10.97
C THR A 38 4.97 2.92 -10.83
N ASP A 39 5.73 3.54 -11.73
CA ASP A 39 5.93 5.00 -11.74
C ASP A 39 4.88 5.73 -12.58
N ILE A 40 3.85 5.03 -13.08
CA ILE A 40 2.85 5.56 -14.01
C ILE A 40 2.15 6.81 -13.46
N GLY A 41 1.77 6.80 -12.18
CA GLY A 41 1.08 7.95 -11.58
C GLY A 41 2.02 9.13 -11.36
N TYR A 42 3.27 8.87 -10.96
CA TYR A 42 4.32 9.88 -10.90
C TYR A 42 4.55 10.53 -12.27
N ASP A 43 4.78 9.72 -13.32
CA ASP A 43 5.02 10.19 -14.68
C ASP A 43 3.84 11.01 -15.20
N TYR A 44 2.61 10.58 -14.92
CA TYR A 44 1.41 11.31 -15.28
C TYR A 44 1.37 12.70 -14.62
N ILE A 45 1.64 12.78 -13.31
CA ILE A 45 1.62 14.06 -12.60
C ILE A 45 2.71 14.99 -13.10
N GLN A 46 3.93 14.49 -13.32
CA GLN A 46 5.03 15.30 -13.86
C GLN A 46 4.69 15.85 -15.25
N LYS A 47 4.10 15.02 -16.11
CA LYS A 47 3.65 15.46 -17.44
C LYS A 47 2.54 16.50 -17.35
N ALA A 48 1.54 16.27 -16.51
CA ALA A 48 0.40 17.17 -16.36
C ALA A 48 0.81 18.54 -15.80
N LEU A 49 1.82 18.57 -14.91
CA LEU A 49 2.42 19.80 -14.41
C LEU A 49 3.25 20.54 -15.45
N ALA A 50 3.86 19.85 -16.41
CA ALA A 50 4.76 20.46 -17.40
C ALA A 50 4.07 20.96 -18.67
N GLU A 51 3.04 20.24 -19.14
CA GLU A 51 2.50 20.42 -20.49
C GLU A 51 1.02 20.82 -20.51
N GLU A 52 0.23 20.37 -19.52
CA GLU A 52 -1.24 20.36 -19.61
C GLU A 52 -1.91 21.29 -18.59
N HIS A 53 -1.39 22.51 -18.40
CA HIS A 53 -1.80 23.41 -17.30
C HIS A 53 -3.32 23.69 -17.25
N GLU A 54 -3.97 23.91 -18.39
CA GLU A 54 -5.43 24.15 -18.42
C GLU A 54 -6.23 22.89 -18.06
N HIS A 55 -5.77 21.73 -18.51
CA HIS A 55 -6.39 20.45 -18.15
C HIS A 55 -6.17 20.14 -16.67
N PHE A 56 -4.96 20.36 -16.17
CA PHE A 56 -4.60 20.24 -14.76
C PHE A 56 -5.51 21.10 -13.88
N ARG A 57 -5.71 22.36 -14.27
CA ARG A 57 -6.61 23.29 -13.57
C ARG A 57 -8.05 22.81 -13.58
N SER A 58 -8.53 22.29 -14.70
CA SER A 58 -9.90 21.76 -14.79
C SER A 58 -10.08 20.52 -13.92
N LEU A 59 -9.10 19.63 -13.88
CA LEU A 59 -9.17 18.37 -13.12
C LEU A 59 -9.03 18.60 -11.62
N TYR A 60 -8.00 19.32 -11.19
CA TYR A 60 -7.65 19.48 -9.78
C TYR A 60 -8.18 20.78 -9.17
N ARG A 61 -8.88 21.61 -9.96
CA ARG A 61 -9.45 22.91 -9.56
C ARG A 61 -8.41 23.83 -8.93
N MET A 62 -7.15 23.67 -9.32
CA MET A 62 -5.99 24.35 -8.74
C MET A 62 -4.94 24.61 -9.82
N TYR A 63 -4.24 25.73 -9.73
CA TYR A 63 -3.10 26.03 -10.60
C TYR A 63 -1.90 25.13 -10.29
N PRO A 64 -1.14 24.66 -11.30
CA PRO A 64 0.06 23.83 -11.10
C PRO A 64 1.03 24.40 -10.07
N GLU A 65 1.32 25.70 -10.13
CA GLU A 65 2.28 26.36 -9.22
C GLU A 65 1.75 26.41 -7.78
N SER A 66 0.43 26.46 -7.60
CA SER A 66 -0.20 26.40 -6.28
C SER A 66 -0.19 24.97 -5.74
N PHE A 67 -0.39 24.00 -6.61
CA PHE A 67 -0.32 22.58 -6.29
C PHE A 67 1.09 22.18 -5.81
N GLU A 68 2.15 22.60 -6.51
CA GLU A 68 3.53 22.33 -6.10
C GLU A 68 3.82 22.94 -4.73
N LYS A 69 3.42 24.20 -4.50
CA LYS A 69 3.56 24.86 -3.19
C LYS A 69 2.80 24.11 -2.10
N LEU A 70 1.60 23.62 -2.39
CA LEU A 70 0.82 22.81 -1.45
C LEU A 70 1.55 21.52 -1.10
N CYS A 71 2.11 20.81 -2.09
CA CYS A 71 2.88 19.59 -1.86
C CYS A 71 4.10 19.85 -0.98
N VAL A 72 4.84 20.94 -1.24
CA VAL A 72 5.96 21.37 -0.38
C VAL A 72 5.49 21.67 1.04
N LEU A 73 4.41 22.42 1.21
CA LEU A 73 3.86 22.75 2.53
C LEU A 73 3.41 21.50 3.29
N ILE A 74 2.76 20.55 2.62
CA ILE A 74 2.32 19.28 3.23
C ILE A 74 3.54 18.48 3.70
N ARG A 75 4.58 18.36 2.88
CA ARG A 75 5.85 17.70 3.26
C ARG A 75 6.50 18.36 4.47
N MET A 76 6.44 19.69 4.57
CA MET A 76 7.06 20.44 5.67
C MET A 76 6.24 20.45 6.96
N LYS A 77 4.92 20.53 6.85
CA LYS A 77 4.02 20.80 7.99
C LYS A 77 3.35 19.55 8.54
N THR A 78 3.41 18.45 7.81
CA THR A 78 2.77 17.18 8.19
C THR A 78 3.79 16.05 8.23
N CYS A 79 3.37 14.88 8.70
CA CYS A 79 4.17 13.66 8.63
C CYS A 79 4.01 12.91 7.28
N LEU A 80 3.30 13.48 6.31
CA LEU A 80 3.07 12.84 5.02
C LEU A 80 4.37 12.81 4.21
N ARG A 81 4.73 11.62 3.74
CA ARG A 81 5.95 11.35 2.98
C ARG A 81 5.62 10.40 1.84
N ASP A 82 6.51 10.37 0.87
CA ASP A 82 6.46 9.36 -0.18
C ASP A 82 6.52 7.97 0.44
N THR A 83 5.80 7.04 -0.17
CA THR A 83 5.93 5.62 0.13
C THR A 83 6.62 4.95 -1.04
N ARG A 84 6.97 3.66 -0.88
CA ARG A 84 7.49 2.85 -1.99
C ARG A 84 6.54 2.72 -3.19
N HIS A 85 5.28 3.15 -3.06
CA HIS A 85 4.21 2.88 -4.03
C HIS A 85 3.57 4.14 -4.62
N ILE A 86 3.71 5.28 -3.95
CA ILE A 86 2.99 6.52 -4.30
C ILE A 86 3.69 7.71 -3.64
N CYS A 87 3.88 8.79 -4.40
CA CYS A 87 4.46 10.05 -3.92
C CYS A 87 3.39 10.99 -3.32
N VAL A 88 3.81 12.00 -2.57
CA VAL A 88 2.90 12.99 -1.97
C VAL A 88 2.07 13.70 -3.04
N GLU A 89 2.65 14.03 -4.19
CA GLU A 89 1.96 14.70 -5.28
C GLU A 89 0.80 13.83 -5.79
N GLU A 90 1.02 12.53 -6.02
CA GLU A 90 -0.04 11.59 -6.40
C GLU A 90 -1.13 11.48 -5.31
N MET A 91 -0.75 11.45 -4.03
CA MET A 91 -1.72 11.41 -2.92
C MET A 91 -2.58 12.68 -2.90
N VAL A 92 -1.97 13.86 -3.01
CA VAL A 92 -2.65 15.15 -3.02
C VAL A 92 -3.53 15.28 -4.26
N ALA A 93 -3.03 14.88 -5.42
CA ALA A 93 -3.79 14.86 -6.66
C ALA A 93 -5.01 13.94 -6.57
N THR A 94 -4.85 12.74 -6.00
CA THR A 94 -5.96 11.81 -5.74
C THR A 94 -6.99 12.44 -4.79
N PHE A 95 -6.53 13.09 -3.73
CA PHE A 95 -7.39 13.80 -2.80
C PHE A 95 -8.18 14.92 -3.48
N LEU A 96 -7.51 15.78 -4.25
CA LEU A 96 -8.15 16.86 -5.00
C LEU A 96 -9.12 16.34 -6.05
N LEU A 97 -8.81 15.23 -6.71
CA LEU A 97 -9.72 14.62 -7.69
C LEU A 97 -10.98 14.02 -7.02
N THR A 98 -10.84 13.50 -5.81
CA THR A 98 -11.94 12.81 -5.09
C THR A 98 -12.85 13.78 -4.34
N VAL A 99 -12.27 14.80 -3.71
CA VAL A 99 -12.97 15.73 -2.81
C VAL A 99 -13.20 17.10 -3.47
N GLY A 100 -12.36 17.47 -4.43
CA GLY A 100 -12.25 18.82 -4.99
C GLY A 100 -13.46 19.29 -5.77
#